data_AF-A0A2R7L363-F1
#
_entry.id   AF-A0A2R7L363-F1
#
_cell.length_a   1.000
_cell.length_b   1.000
_cell.length_c   1.000
_cell.angle_alpha   90.00
_cell.angle_beta   90.00
_cell.angle_gamma   90.00
#
_symmetry.space_group_name_H-M   'P 1'
#
loop_
_entity.id
_entity.type
_entity.pdbx_description
1 polymer ?
#
loop_
_entity_poly.entity_id
_entity_poly.type
_entity_poly.pdbx_seq_one_letter_code
_entity_poly.pdbx_strand_id
1 'polypeptide(L)'
;MVEQEQFDELFFRLKSGDKLAYEKIYHLYSKDLLQLAFRKTRDKITAEDLVQNIFISIWEKRESLNVQNGWAYLYGALKYAIINHIRAQVMQDKFISASETNYMPDQQSSSSLAELHELLALQRCCRYHSPYCKD
;
A
#
# COMPACT_ATOMS: atom_id res chain seq x y z
N MET A 1 9.54 11.49 -22.53
CA MET A 1 10.08 10.18 -22.11
C MET A 1 11.54 10.38 -21.71
N VAL A 2 11.82 10.79 -20.48
CA VAL A 2 13.20 10.92 -19.93
C VAL A 2 13.15 10.75 -18.40
N GLU A 3 12.78 9.58 -17.86
CA GLU A 3 12.76 9.42 -16.39
C GLU A 3 13.19 8.04 -15.84
N GLN A 4 13.37 7.00 -16.67
CA GLN A 4 13.69 5.67 -16.14
C GLN A 4 15.15 5.47 -15.73
N GLU A 5 16.11 6.17 -16.34
CA GLU A 5 17.54 6.00 -16.01
C GLU A 5 17.95 6.60 -14.64
N GLN A 6 17.16 7.51 -14.08
CA GLN A 6 17.47 8.12 -12.77
C GLN A 6 16.98 7.25 -11.60
N PHE A 7 16.08 6.31 -11.87
CA PHE A 7 15.33 5.59 -10.86
C PHE A 7 16.16 4.48 -10.17
N ASP A 8 16.83 3.67 -10.98
CA ASP A 8 17.69 2.57 -10.50
C ASP A 8 18.83 3.10 -9.65
N GLU A 9 19.38 4.26 -10.01
CA GLU A 9 20.44 4.95 -9.27
C GLU A 9 19.95 5.43 -7.89
N LEU A 10 18.73 5.98 -7.80
CA LEU A 10 18.17 6.41 -6.51
C LEU A 10 17.95 5.22 -5.57
N PHE A 11 17.43 4.11 -6.08
CA PHE A 11 17.24 2.90 -5.27
C PHE A 11 18.55 2.22 -4.91
N PHE A 12 19.55 2.26 -5.79
CA PHE A 12 20.90 1.79 -5.48
C PHE A 12 21.52 2.59 -4.33
N ARG A 13 21.47 3.92 -4.41
CA ARG A 13 21.98 4.81 -3.34
C ARG A 13 21.20 4.66 -2.03
N LEU A 14 19.89 4.45 -2.11
CA LEU A 14 19.05 4.16 -0.94
C LEU A 14 19.55 2.92 -0.19
N LYS A 15 19.94 1.84 -0.88
CA LYS A 15 20.48 0.63 -0.23
C LYS A 15 21.71 0.93 0.62
N SER A 16 22.56 1.83 0.14
CA SER A 16 23.76 2.30 0.84
C SER A 16 23.47 3.27 2.00
N GLY A 17 22.20 3.54 2.31
CA GLY A 17 21.79 4.43 3.39
C GLY A 17 21.83 5.92 3.02
N ASP A 18 21.83 6.26 1.73
CA ASP A 18 21.81 7.66 1.29
C ASP A 18 20.45 8.31 1.58
N LYS A 19 20.47 9.24 2.55
CA LYS A 19 19.28 10.00 2.97
C LYS A 19 18.76 10.93 1.87
N LEU A 20 19.62 11.48 1.02
CA LEU A 20 19.20 12.35 -0.08
C LEU A 20 18.49 11.54 -1.16
N ALA A 21 18.93 10.32 -1.40
CA ALA A 21 18.24 9.42 -2.32
C ALA A 21 16.85 9.05 -1.78
N TYR A 22 16.74 8.73 -0.49
CA TYR A 22 15.46 8.50 0.17
C TYR A 22 14.52 9.70 0.07
N GLU A 23 15.00 10.89 0.38
CA GLU A 23 14.21 12.13 0.31
C GLU A 23 13.71 12.40 -1.12
N LYS A 24 14.55 12.20 -2.13
CA LYS A 24 14.14 12.32 -3.54
C LYS A 24 13.05 11.32 -3.89
N ILE A 25 13.20 10.06 -3.50
CA ILE A 25 12.17 9.03 -3.72
C ILE A 25 10.87 9.45 -3.02
N TYR A 26 10.95 9.93 -1.79
CA TYR A 26 9.78 10.43 -1.06
C TYR A 26 9.07 11.55 -1.81
N HIS A 27 9.77 12.60 -2.22
CA HIS A 27 9.17 13.73 -2.93
C HIS A 27 8.59 13.35 -4.29
N LEU A 28 9.24 12.42 -5.00
CA LEU A 28 8.78 11.95 -6.31
C LEU A 28 7.45 11.16 -6.21
N TYR A 29 7.30 10.31 -5.19
CA TYR A 29 6.20 9.35 -5.17
C TYR A 29 5.11 9.63 -4.12
N SER A 30 5.43 10.34 -3.04
CA SER A 30 4.50 10.53 -1.91
C SER A 30 3.19 11.17 -2.33
N LYS A 31 3.23 12.19 -3.21
CA LYS A 31 2.04 12.90 -3.66
C LYS A 31 1.05 12.00 -4.40
N ASP A 32 1.54 11.20 -5.35
CA ASP A 32 0.69 10.34 -6.16
C ASP A 32 0.18 9.15 -5.33
N LEU A 33 1.02 8.58 -4.45
CA LEU A 33 0.61 7.54 -3.52
C LEU A 33 -0.46 8.05 -2.55
N LEU A 34 -0.31 9.27 -2.03
CA LEU A 34 -1.29 9.88 -1.12
C LEU A 34 -2.62 10.11 -1.83
N GLN A 35 -2.62 10.58 -3.07
CA GLN A 35 -3.84 10.75 -3.84
C GLN A 35 -4.54 9.39 -4.09
N LEU A 36 -3.78 8.35 -4.41
CA LEU A 36 -4.32 6.99 -4.60
C LEU A 36 -4.88 6.43 -3.29
N ALA A 37 -4.15 6.60 -2.19
CA ALA A 37 -4.56 6.17 -0.85
C ALA A 37 -5.86 6.86 -0.42
N PHE A 38 -5.93 8.19 -0.58
CA PHE A 38 -7.11 8.98 -0.24
C PHE A 38 -8.34 8.58 -1.06
N ARG A 39 -8.18 8.33 -2.36
CA ARG A 39 -9.29 7.86 -3.21
C ARG A 39 -9.90 6.53 -2.75
N LYS A 40 -9.12 5.69 -2.06
CA LYS A 40 -9.56 4.37 -1.59
C LYS A 40 -10.04 4.38 -0.14
N THR A 41 -9.39 5.14 0.72
CA THR A 41 -9.73 5.20 2.15
C THR A 41 -10.79 6.26 2.46
N ARG A 42 -10.88 7.30 1.62
CA ARG A 42 -11.71 8.51 1.83
C ARG A 42 -11.44 9.23 3.17
N ASP A 43 -10.33 8.91 3.82
CA ASP A 43 -9.86 9.55 5.04
C ASP A 43 -8.42 9.99 4.82
N LYS A 44 -8.19 11.30 5.00
CA LYS A 44 -6.88 11.91 4.83
C LYS A 44 -5.88 11.39 5.85
N ILE A 45 -6.28 11.25 7.11
CA ILE A 45 -5.37 10.85 8.19
C ILE A 45 -4.89 9.42 7.94
N THR A 46 -5.84 8.51 7.66
CA THR A 46 -5.51 7.13 7.26
C THR A 46 -4.62 7.10 6.02
N ALA A 47 -4.93 7.89 4.98
CA ALA A 47 -4.12 7.90 3.75
C ALA A 47 -2.67 8.35 4.02
N GLU A 48 -2.48 9.39 4.81
CA GLU A 48 -1.16 9.89 5.21
C GLU A 48 -0.39 8.82 6.01
N ASP A 49 -1.03 8.19 7.00
CA ASP A 49 -0.42 7.15 7.82
C ASP A 49 0.01 5.93 6.98
N LEU A 50 -0.84 5.45 6.07
CA LEU A 50 -0.51 4.33 5.18
C LEU A 50 0.71 4.65 4.30
N VAL A 51 0.76 5.84 3.70
CA VAL A 51 1.89 6.26 2.87
C VAL A 51 3.15 6.40 3.71
N GLN A 52 3.05 7.01 4.89
CA GLN A 52 4.18 7.19 5.79
C GLN A 52 4.77 5.84 6.22
N ASN A 53 3.93 4.89 6.61
CA ASN A 53 4.35 3.54 7.00
C ASN A 53 5.06 2.78 5.87
N ILE A 54 4.66 2.99 4.61
CA ILE A 54 5.36 2.41 3.45
C ILE A 54 6.78 2.96 3.36
N PHE A 55 6.95 4.28 3.45
CA PHE A 55 8.28 4.90 3.36
C PHE A 55 9.17 4.56 4.56
N ILE A 56 8.61 4.48 5.78
CA ILE A 56 9.32 3.96 6.95
C ILE A 56 9.81 2.53 6.69
N SER A 57 8.91 1.63 6.24
CA SER A 57 9.30 0.25 5.95
C SER A 57 10.35 0.14 4.84
N ILE A 58 10.36 1.06 3.87
CA ILE A 58 11.38 1.13 2.83
C ILE A 58 12.72 1.49 3.43
N TRP A 59 12.76 2.52 4.27
CA TRP A 59 13.99 2.94 4.94
C TRP A 59 14.55 1.83 5.84
N GLU A 60 13.70 1.18 6.63
CA GLU A 60 14.10 0.09 7.53
C GLU A 60 14.66 -1.12 6.77
N LYS A 61 14.04 -1.48 5.64
CA LYS A 61 14.40 -2.67 4.85
C LYS A 61 15.34 -2.38 3.70
N ARG A 62 15.84 -1.13 3.57
CA ARG A 62 16.62 -0.62 2.44
C ARG A 62 17.74 -1.54 1.97
N GLU A 63 18.48 -2.15 2.88
CA GLU A 63 19.64 -3.01 2.56
C GLU A 63 19.22 -4.30 1.86
N SER A 64 18.03 -4.82 2.19
CA SER A 64 17.48 -6.07 1.64
C SER A 64 16.52 -5.86 0.47
N LEU A 65 16.18 -4.61 0.14
CA LEU A 65 15.19 -4.31 -0.88
C LEU A 65 15.71 -4.70 -2.27
N ASN A 66 14.96 -5.53 -3.00
CA ASN A 66 15.23 -5.82 -4.40
C ASN A 66 14.14 -5.20 -5.27
N VAL A 67 14.37 -3.96 -5.70
CA VAL A 67 13.39 -3.17 -6.46
C VAL A 67 13.91 -2.95 -7.87
N GLN A 68 13.24 -3.56 -8.85
CA GLN A 68 13.52 -3.34 -10.28
C GLN A 68 12.69 -2.18 -10.86
N ASN A 69 11.49 -1.97 -10.32
CA ASN A 69 10.63 -0.85 -10.68
C ASN A 69 9.91 -0.40 -9.42
N GLY A 70 10.27 0.77 -8.90
CA GLY A 70 9.72 1.15 -7.60
C GLY A 70 8.38 1.84 -7.66
N TRP A 71 7.91 2.32 -8.82
CA TRP A 71 6.49 2.64 -8.92
C TRP A 71 5.63 1.39 -8.75
N ALA A 72 5.98 0.30 -9.44
CA ALA A 72 5.28 -0.98 -9.29
C ALA A 72 5.39 -1.53 -7.85
N TYR A 73 6.57 -1.43 -7.24
CA TYR A 73 6.78 -1.79 -5.83
C TYR A 73 5.91 -0.96 -4.88
N LEU A 74 5.96 0.38 -4.99
CA LEU A 74 5.24 1.31 -4.12
C LEU A 74 3.72 1.16 -4.27
N TYR A 75 3.25 1.02 -5.50
CA TYR A 75 1.84 0.76 -5.77
C TYR A 75 1.38 -0.57 -5.16
N GLY A 76 2.20 -1.63 -5.30
CA GLY A 76 1.94 -2.92 -4.68
C GLY A 76 1.90 -2.84 -3.14
N ALA A 77 2.86 -2.14 -2.55
CA ALA A 77 2.93 -1.90 -1.11
C ALA A 77 1.70 -1.11 -0.62
N LEU A 78 1.31 -0.05 -1.34
CA LEU A 78 0.13 0.75 -1.01
C LEU A 78 -1.16 -0.07 -1.09
N LYS A 79 -1.33 -0.83 -2.17
CA LYS A 79 -2.49 -1.71 -2.32
C LYS A 79 -2.58 -2.72 -1.16
N TYR A 80 -1.45 -3.32 -0.79
CA TYR A 80 -1.39 -4.24 0.35
C TYR A 80 -1.76 -3.55 1.67
N ALA A 81 -1.23 -2.35 1.91
CA ALA A 81 -1.51 -1.57 3.10
C ALA A 81 -3.00 -1.20 3.21
N ILE A 82 -3.62 -0.73 2.12
CA ILE A 82 -5.06 -0.42 2.06
C ILE A 82 -5.90 -1.68 2.35
N ILE A 83 -5.57 -2.81 1.73
CA ILE A 83 -6.29 -4.07 1.95
C ILE A 83 -6.23 -4.47 3.43
N ASN A 84 -5.05 -4.40 4.04
CA ASN A 84 -4.89 -4.76 5.44
C ASN A 84 -5.64 -3.80 6.37
N HIS A 85 -5.64 -2.50 6.06
CA HIS A 85 -6.43 -1.52 6.79
C HIS A 85 -7.93 -1.84 6.74
N ILE A 86 -8.48 -2.07 5.54
CA ILE A 86 -9.90 -2.41 5.37
C ILE A 86 -10.24 -3.73 6.10
N ARG A 87 -9.37 -4.74 6.04
CA ARG A 87 -9.56 -5.99 6.80
C ARG A 87 -9.63 -5.74 8.30
N ALA A 88 -8.75 -4.89 8.83
CA ALA A 88 -8.73 -4.56 10.26
C ALA A 88 -10.01 -3.84 10.67
N GLN A 89 -10.48 -2.87 9.87
CA GLN A 89 -11.75 -2.18 10.09
C GLN A 89 -12.93 -3.15 10.11
N VAL A 90 -13.05 -4.03 9.10
CA VAL A 90 -14.13 -5.03 9.04
C VAL A 90 -14.10 -5.97 10.25
N MET A 91 -12.91 -6.38 10.73
CA MET A 91 -12.80 -7.21 11.93
C MET A 91 -13.21 -6.45 13.19
N GLN A 92 -12.83 -5.17 13.29
CA GLN A 92 -13.20 -4.31 14.41
C GLN A 92 -14.72 -4.08 14.45
N ASP A 93 -15.35 -3.79 13.30
CA ASP A 93 -16.80 -3.62 13.19
C ASP A 93 -17.56 -4.90 13.58
N LYS A 94 -17.06 -6.08 13.18
CA LYS A 94 -17.63 -7.38 13.59
C LYS A 94 -17.51 -7.63 15.09
N PHE A 95 -16.39 -7.25 15.69
CA PHE A 95 -16.21 -7.39 17.13
C PHE A 95 -17.14 -6.44 17.91
N ILE A 96 -17.23 -5.18 17.47
CA ILE A 96 -18.14 -4.18 18.04
C ILE A 96 -19.59 -4.66 17.92
N SER A 97 -20.05 -5.01 16.72
CA SER A 97 -21.42 -5.50 16.51
C SER A 97 -21.75 -6.78 17.29
N ALA A 98 -20.79 -7.70 17.44
CA ALA A 98 -20.97 -8.89 18.30
C ALA A 98 -21.08 -8.53 19.79
N SER A 99 -20.32 -7.52 20.25
CA SER A 99 -20.43 -6.99 21.61
C SER A 99 -21.70 -6.17 21.85
N GLU A 100 -22.26 -5.59 20.79
CA GLU A 100 -23.48 -4.77 20.78
C GLU A 100 -24.76 -5.59 20.51
N THR A 101 -24.81 -6.89 20.84
CA THR A 101 -26.03 -7.73 20.72
C THR A 101 -27.15 -7.33 21.71
N ASN A 102 -27.30 -6.03 21.96
CA ASN A 102 -28.49 -5.33 22.46
C ASN A 102 -28.90 -4.11 21.57
N TYR A 103 -28.34 -3.91 20.37
CA TYR A 103 -28.72 -2.79 19.50
C TYR A 103 -28.88 -3.21 18.02
N MET A 104 -29.96 -2.75 17.38
CA MET A 104 -30.32 -3.09 15.98
C MET A 104 -29.32 -2.47 14.98
N PRO A 105 -28.81 -3.22 13.98
CA PRO A 105 -27.79 -2.68 13.07
C PRO A 105 -28.40 -1.94 11.87
N ASP A 106 -27.83 -0.77 11.55
CA ASP A 106 -28.05 -0.02 10.31
C ASP A 106 -27.06 -0.47 9.19
N GLN A 107 -27.46 -0.32 7.93
CA GLN A 107 -27.06 -1.13 6.76
C GLN A 107 -25.71 -0.81 6.10
N GLN A 108 -24.73 -0.21 6.79
CA GLN A 108 -23.50 0.26 6.13
C GLN A 108 -22.40 -0.82 5.94
N SER A 109 -22.46 -1.93 6.67
CA SER A 109 -21.40 -2.95 6.70
C SER A 109 -21.23 -3.76 5.39
N SER A 110 -22.15 -3.66 4.43
CA SER A 110 -22.09 -4.44 3.18
C SER A 110 -21.12 -3.86 2.14
N SER A 111 -20.86 -2.56 2.15
CA SER A 111 -20.07 -1.90 1.09
C SER A 111 -18.58 -2.21 1.21
N SER A 112 -18.04 -2.20 2.43
CA SER A 112 -16.61 -2.42 2.70
C SER A 112 -16.17 -3.86 2.43
N LEU A 113 -17.06 -4.84 2.65
CA LEU A 113 -16.78 -6.25 2.35
C LEU A 113 -16.71 -6.51 0.83
N ALA A 114 -17.55 -5.84 0.04
CA ALA A 114 -17.53 -5.95 -1.42
C ALA A 114 -16.25 -5.34 -2.01
N GLU A 115 -15.85 -4.16 -1.54
CA GLU A 115 -14.59 -3.51 -1.92
C GLU A 115 -13.37 -4.34 -1.52
N LEU A 116 -13.40 -4.97 -0.34
CA LEU A 116 -12.38 -5.91 0.09
C LEU A 116 -12.33 -7.13 -0.86
N HIS A 117 -13.46 -7.77 -1.16
CA HIS A 117 -13.50 -8.89 -2.10
C HIS A 117 -12.93 -8.54 -3.47
N GLU A 118 -13.25 -7.36 -4.00
CA GLU A 118 -12.71 -6.87 -5.27
C GLU A 118 -11.19 -6.65 -5.21
N LEU A 119 -10.68 -6.07 -4.11
CA LEU A 119 -9.25 -5.89 -3.90
C LEU A 119 -8.49 -7.22 -3.68
N LEU A 120 -9.14 -8.20 -3.06
CA LEU A 120 -8.59 -9.55 -2.83
C LEU A 120 -8.59 -10.41 -4.08
N ALA A 121 -9.59 -10.27 -4.94
CA ALA A 121 -9.61 -10.92 -6.26
C ALA A 121 -8.36 -10.54 -7.08
N LEU A 122 -7.90 -9.30 -6.95
CA LEU A 122 -6.67 -8.82 -7.58
C LEU A 122 -5.37 -9.26 -6.87
N GLN A 123 -5.45 -10.00 -5.75
CA GLN A 123 -4.29 -10.48 -4.98
C GLN A 123 -3.93 -11.95 -5.33
N ARG A 124 -4.76 -12.67 -6.09
CA ARG A 124 -4.47 -14.02 -6.59
C ARG A 124 -3.44 -14.04 -7.74
N CYS A 125 -3.20 -12.93 -8.44
CA CYS A 125 -2.20 -12.89 -9.51
C CYS A 125 -0.77 -12.54 -9.07
N CYS A 126 -0.55 -12.01 -7.86
CA CYS A 126 0.75 -11.39 -7.52
C CYS A 126 1.50 -12.02 -6.34
N ARG A 127 1.05 -13.16 -5.79
CA ARG A 127 1.81 -13.88 -4.78
C ARG A 127 2.52 -15.09 -5.39
N TYR A 128 3.80 -14.88 -5.74
CA TYR A 128 4.87 -15.87 -5.87
C TYR A 128 4.98 -16.73 -7.15
N HIS A 129 5.71 -16.23 -8.18
CA HIS A 129 6.94 -16.81 -8.78
C HIS A 129 7.30 -16.01 -10.06
N SER A 130 8.52 -15.48 -10.19
CA SER A 130 9.63 -16.05 -10.99
C SER A 130 9.52 -15.77 -12.52
N PRO A 131 10.61 -15.58 -13.27
CA PRO A 131 10.71 -14.68 -14.43
C PRO A 131 10.24 -15.26 -15.80
N TYR A 132 9.28 -16.17 -15.84
CA TYR A 132 8.79 -16.76 -17.09
C TYR A 132 7.28 -17.02 -17.05
N CYS A 133 6.49 -16.17 -17.70
CA CYS A 133 5.18 -16.54 -18.25
C CYS A 133 4.96 -15.77 -19.57
N LYS A 134 5.33 -16.42 -20.68
CA LYS A 134 4.47 -16.53 -21.87
C LYS A 134 3.21 -17.33 -21.42
N ASP A 135 2.01 -17.17 -21.95
CA ASP A 135 1.58 -16.85 -23.33
C ASP A 135 0.55 -15.71 -23.39
#